data_AF-A0A7K3DCY5-F1
#
_entry.id   AF-A0A7K3DCY5-F1
#
_cell.length_a   1.000
_cell.length_b   1.000
_cell.length_c   1.000
_cell.angle_alpha   90.00
_cell.angle_beta   90.00
_cell.angle_gamma   90.00
#
_symmetry.space_group_name_H-M   'P 1'
#
loop_
_entity.id
_entity.type
_entity.pdbx_description
1 polymer ?
#
loop_
_entity_poly.entity_id
_entity_poly.type
_entity_poly.pdbx_seq_one_letter_code
_entity_poly.pdbx_strand_id
1 'polypeptide(L)'
;MLAAGLAAAFALGGAALPAAASPAPPPPARGLHDIAALAAERVELADQVAAAKYGTPAPVDDPARERQILDDVARRAAGLGLDSAWAQAVFRDQIEANKQVQRGLYARWDAHPGERPTERPDLAKEVRPALDRITTELLTALRAAAPARTSPSCGPRLTAAAVGAALPRGFGPL
;
A
#
# COMPACT_ATOMS: atom_id res chain seq x y z
N MET A 1 -20.35 25.23 74.04
CA MET A 1 -19.42 24.11 73.71
C MET A 1 -20.22 22.99 73.05
N LEU A 2 -19.70 22.48 71.92
CA LEU A 2 -20.04 21.25 71.18
C LEU A 2 -21.28 21.19 70.22
N ALA A 3 -20.97 21.51 68.96
CA ALA A 3 -21.25 20.83 67.68
C ALA A 3 -22.29 19.68 67.55
N ALA A 4 -23.11 19.75 66.48
CA ALA A 4 -23.62 18.65 65.62
C ALA A 4 -24.53 19.27 64.53
N GLY A 5 -24.58 18.92 63.25
CA GLY A 5 -23.93 17.92 62.41
C GLY A 5 -24.49 18.08 60.98
N LEU A 6 -23.63 17.88 59.98
CA LEU A 6 -23.87 18.03 58.54
C LEU A 6 -24.72 16.88 57.97
N ALA A 7 -25.61 17.13 57.01
CA ALA A 7 -26.05 16.10 56.05
C ALA A 7 -26.49 16.74 54.73
N ALA A 8 -25.60 16.74 53.74
CA ALA A 8 -25.91 17.07 52.35
C ALA A 8 -26.25 15.77 51.61
N ALA A 9 -27.45 15.70 51.01
CA ALA A 9 -27.87 14.58 50.18
C ALA A 9 -27.36 14.77 48.75
N PHE A 10 -26.41 13.93 48.32
CA PHE A 10 -25.99 13.82 46.92
C PHE A 10 -26.82 12.73 46.22
N ALA A 11 -27.68 13.13 45.28
CA ALA A 11 -28.40 12.21 44.42
C ALA A 11 -27.46 11.75 43.27
N LEU A 12 -27.22 10.44 43.16
CA LEU A 12 -26.48 9.84 42.05
C LEU A 12 -27.36 9.79 40.79
N GLY A 13 -27.06 10.65 39.82
CA GLY A 13 -27.56 10.53 38.45
C GLY A 13 -26.71 9.52 37.66
N GLY A 14 -27.25 8.32 37.43
CA GLY A 14 -26.64 7.33 36.55
C GLY A 14 -26.82 7.72 35.08
N ALA A 15 -25.78 8.30 34.47
CA ALA A 15 -25.74 8.51 33.02
C ALA A 15 -25.38 7.18 32.33
N ALA A 16 -26.34 6.59 31.62
CA ALA A 16 -26.08 5.47 30.73
C ALA A 16 -25.20 5.94 29.57
N LEU A 17 -23.99 5.39 29.47
CA LEU A 17 -23.09 5.64 28.35
C LEU A 17 -23.66 5.01 27.07
N PRO A 18 -23.66 5.71 25.93
CA PRO A 18 -24.10 5.12 24.67
C PRO A 18 -23.10 4.03 24.26
N ALA A 19 -23.60 2.84 23.97
CA ALA A 19 -22.81 1.76 23.39
C ALA A 19 -22.29 2.20 22.02
N ALA A 20 -20.97 2.36 21.90
CA ALA A 20 -20.33 2.64 20.63
C ALA A 20 -20.54 1.44 19.69
N ALA A 21 -21.34 1.63 18.64
CA ALA A 21 -21.48 0.65 17.58
C ALA A 21 -20.12 0.48 16.88
N SER A 22 -19.61 -0.75 16.83
CA SER A 22 -18.39 -1.04 16.09
C SER A 22 -18.61 -0.81 14.60
N PRO A 23 -17.66 -0.18 13.87
CA PRO A 23 -17.81 0.02 12.44
C PRO A 23 -17.92 -1.34 11.73
N ALA A 24 -18.98 -1.51 10.93
CA ALA A 24 -19.14 -2.69 10.10
C ALA A 24 -17.95 -2.81 9.13
N PRO A 25 -17.46 -4.04 8.86
CA PRO A 25 -16.40 -4.23 7.88
C PRO A 25 -16.84 -3.68 6.52
N PRO A 26 -15.95 -3.02 5.78
CA PRO A 26 -16.30 -2.44 4.49
C PRO A 26 -16.81 -3.52 3.52
N PRO A 27 -17.71 -3.17 2.59
CA PRO A 27 -18.27 -4.15 1.66
C PRO A 27 -17.14 -4.77 0.81
N PRO A 28 -17.27 -6.06 0.42
CA PRO A 28 -16.22 -6.81 -0.28
C PRO A 28 -15.75 -6.17 -1.61
N ALA A 29 -16.60 -5.37 -2.25
CA ALA A 29 -16.23 -4.60 -3.45
C ALA A 29 -15.16 -3.53 -3.19
N ARG A 30 -15.04 -3.04 -1.96
CA ARG A 30 -14.03 -2.03 -1.56
C ARG A 30 -12.63 -2.64 -1.53
N GLY A 31 -12.50 -3.91 -1.17
CA GLY A 31 -11.20 -4.57 -1.07
C GLY A 31 -10.42 -4.65 -2.39
N LEU A 32 -11.09 -4.90 -3.52
CA LEU A 32 -10.43 -4.89 -4.84
C LEU A 32 -10.03 -3.47 -5.28
N HIS A 33 -10.82 -2.47 -4.91
CA HIS A 33 -10.49 -1.06 -5.15
C HIS A 33 -9.26 -0.63 -4.33
N ASP A 34 -9.20 -0.99 -3.05
CA ASP A 34 -8.07 -0.67 -2.18
C ASP A 34 -6.78 -1.34 -2.67
N ILE A 35 -6.86 -2.62 -3.10
CA ILE A 35 -5.73 -3.31 -3.74
C ILE A 35 -5.23 -2.55 -4.97
N ALA A 36 -6.14 -2.17 -5.88
CA ALA A 36 -5.78 -1.48 -7.11
C ALA A 36 -5.17 -0.09 -6.84
N ALA A 37 -5.73 0.66 -5.89
CA ALA A 37 -5.24 1.97 -5.49
C ALA A 37 -3.83 1.90 -4.89
N LEU A 38 -3.58 0.93 -4.00
CA LEU A 38 -2.27 0.72 -3.36
C LEU A 38 -1.22 0.20 -4.36
N ALA A 39 -1.62 -0.68 -5.28
CA ALA A 39 -0.74 -1.14 -6.34
C ALA A 39 -0.33 0.01 -7.27
N ALA A 40 -1.29 0.86 -7.67
CA ALA A 40 -1.01 2.05 -8.46
C ALA A 40 -0.07 3.02 -7.72
N GLU A 41 -0.35 3.31 -6.44
CA GLU A 41 0.52 4.14 -5.61
C GLU A 41 1.94 3.59 -5.52
N ARG A 42 2.09 2.27 -5.40
CA ARG A 42 3.41 1.63 -5.39
C ARG A 42 4.16 1.80 -6.73
N VAL A 43 3.43 1.77 -7.84
CA VAL A 43 4.01 1.98 -9.18
C VAL A 43 4.39 3.44 -9.40
N GLU A 44 3.65 4.42 -8.86
CA GLU A 44 4.02 5.86 -8.93
C GLU A 44 5.41 6.13 -8.36
N LEU A 45 5.81 5.40 -7.33
CA LEU A 45 7.16 5.53 -6.76
C LEU A 45 8.27 5.08 -7.72
N ALA A 46 7.96 4.39 -8.82
CA ALA A 46 8.94 4.01 -9.84
C ALA A 46 9.67 5.22 -10.44
N ASP A 47 9.00 6.37 -10.58
CA ASP A 47 9.60 7.59 -11.11
C ASP A 47 10.75 8.07 -10.21
N GLN A 48 10.51 8.10 -8.90
CA GLN A 48 11.52 8.45 -7.90
C GLN A 48 12.64 7.41 -7.85
N VAL A 49 12.31 6.12 -7.94
CA VAL A 49 13.32 5.05 -7.97
C VAL A 49 14.19 5.15 -9.21
N ALA A 50 13.59 5.38 -10.37
CA ALA A 50 14.28 5.56 -11.64
C ALA A 50 15.22 6.76 -11.55
N ALA A 51 14.72 7.91 -11.08
CA ALA A 51 15.50 9.14 -10.95
C ALA A 51 16.69 8.98 -10.01
N ALA A 52 16.50 8.32 -8.87
CA ALA A 52 17.59 8.07 -7.92
C ALA A 52 18.69 7.19 -8.53
N LYS A 53 18.32 6.16 -9.28
CA LYS A 53 19.26 5.16 -9.82
C LYS A 53 19.91 5.56 -11.14
N TYR A 54 19.26 6.38 -11.97
CA TYR A 54 19.69 6.62 -13.36
C TYR A 54 21.11 7.21 -13.41
N GLY A 55 22.04 6.57 -14.12
CA GLY A 55 23.45 6.99 -14.17
C GLY A 55 24.25 6.74 -12.88
N THR A 56 23.72 5.95 -11.94
CA THR A 56 24.51 5.37 -10.83
C THR A 56 24.88 3.92 -11.12
N PRO A 57 25.78 3.31 -10.32
CA PRO A 57 26.01 1.86 -10.37
C PRO A 57 24.84 0.99 -9.85
N ALA A 58 23.79 1.59 -9.26
CA ALA A 58 22.67 0.82 -8.72
C ALA A 58 21.80 0.25 -9.85
N PRO A 59 21.64 -1.08 -9.95
CA PRO A 59 20.94 -1.69 -11.07
C PRO A 59 19.41 -1.57 -10.92
N VAL A 60 18.69 -1.65 -12.05
CA VAL A 60 17.24 -1.82 -12.06
C VAL A 60 16.88 -3.20 -11.52
N ASP A 61 17.51 -4.25 -12.05
CA ASP A 61 17.44 -5.62 -11.55
C ASP A 61 18.40 -5.82 -10.38
N ASP A 62 17.87 -6.03 -9.19
CA ASP A 62 18.65 -6.29 -7.98
C ASP A 62 18.10 -7.55 -7.30
N PRO A 63 18.48 -8.76 -7.77
CA PRO A 63 17.93 -10.01 -7.26
C PRO A 63 18.15 -10.19 -5.75
N ALA A 64 19.23 -9.63 -5.20
CA ALA A 64 19.50 -9.71 -3.77
C ALA A 64 18.50 -8.87 -2.98
N ARG A 65 18.26 -7.63 -3.41
CA ARG A 65 17.26 -6.77 -2.80
C ARG A 65 15.84 -7.27 -3.00
N GLU A 66 15.52 -7.77 -4.18
CA GLU A 66 14.20 -8.36 -4.49
C GLU A 66 13.90 -9.54 -3.57
N ARG A 67 14.87 -10.43 -3.35
CA ARG A 67 14.73 -11.54 -2.37
C ARG A 67 14.43 -11.03 -0.96
N GLN A 68 15.16 -10.02 -0.48
CA GLN A 68 14.91 -9.43 0.84
C GLN A 68 13.48 -8.89 0.99
N ILE A 69 12.97 -8.22 -0.06
CA ILE A 69 11.58 -7.71 -0.08
C ILE A 69 10.59 -8.88 -0.02
N LEU A 70 10.79 -9.91 -0.83
CA LEU A 70 9.88 -11.06 -0.89
C LEU A 70 9.92 -11.91 0.39
N ASP A 71 11.07 -12.04 1.03
CA ASP A 71 11.20 -12.72 2.33
C ASP A 71 10.45 -11.96 3.42
N ASP A 72 10.53 -10.63 3.39
CA ASP A 72 9.79 -9.78 4.32
C ASP A 72 8.28 -9.85 4.10
N VAL A 73 7.83 -9.80 2.85
CA VAL A 73 6.44 -10.04 2.46
C VAL A 73 5.94 -11.39 2.97
N ALA A 74 6.72 -12.46 2.78
CA ALA A 74 6.35 -13.80 3.23
C ALA A 74 6.15 -13.87 4.76
N ARG A 75 7.06 -13.27 5.53
CA ARG A 75 6.95 -13.19 7.00
C ARG A 75 5.72 -12.39 7.44
N ARG A 76 5.50 -11.20 6.88
CA ARG A 76 4.35 -10.35 7.22
C ARG A 76 3.03 -11.02 6.83
N ALA A 77 2.98 -11.67 5.66
CA ALA A 77 1.82 -12.43 5.19
C ALA A 77 1.46 -13.57 6.15
N ALA A 78 2.45 -14.35 6.59
CA ALA A 78 2.23 -15.43 7.56
C ALA A 78 1.63 -14.90 8.87
N GLY A 79 2.13 -13.77 9.38
CA GLY A 79 1.59 -13.10 10.58
C GLY A 79 0.14 -12.62 10.43
N LEU A 80 -0.34 -12.42 9.20
CA LEU A 80 -1.72 -12.04 8.88
C LEU A 80 -2.60 -13.25 8.52
N GLY A 81 -2.07 -14.47 8.54
CA GLY A 81 -2.77 -15.69 8.12
C GLY A 81 -2.99 -15.78 6.60
N LEU A 82 -2.21 -15.04 5.80
CA LEU A 82 -2.19 -15.17 4.34
C LEU A 82 -1.22 -16.27 3.92
N ASP A 83 -1.52 -16.92 2.78
CA ASP A 83 -0.56 -17.80 2.14
C ASP A 83 0.68 -17.00 1.68
N SER A 84 1.84 -17.34 2.24
CA SER A 84 3.08 -16.61 2.01
C SER A 84 3.56 -16.70 0.56
N ALA A 85 3.41 -17.85 -0.09
CA ALA A 85 3.88 -18.06 -1.47
C ALA A 85 3.02 -17.25 -2.45
N TRP A 86 1.71 -17.20 -2.22
CA TRP A 86 0.78 -16.37 -2.97
C TRP A 86 1.02 -14.89 -2.75
N ALA A 87 1.25 -14.44 -1.51
CA ALA A 87 1.60 -13.05 -1.23
C ALA A 87 2.92 -12.66 -1.94
N GLN A 88 3.93 -13.54 -1.92
CA GLN A 88 5.16 -13.33 -2.69
C GLN A 88 4.90 -13.23 -4.19
N ALA A 89 3.98 -14.01 -4.76
CA ALA A 89 3.62 -13.91 -6.18
C ALA A 89 3.07 -12.52 -6.52
N VAL A 90 2.11 -12.02 -5.72
CA VAL A 90 1.56 -10.68 -5.91
C VAL A 90 2.66 -9.60 -5.85
N PHE A 91 3.57 -9.70 -4.88
CA PHE A 91 4.65 -8.71 -4.74
C PHE A 91 5.76 -8.86 -5.79
N ARG A 92 5.98 -10.05 -6.37
CA ARG A 92 6.82 -10.21 -7.56
C ARG A 92 6.24 -9.43 -8.73
N ASP A 93 4.93 -9.53 -8.97
CA ASP A 93 4.27 -8.76 -10.03
C ASP A 93 4.42 -7.24 -9.82
N GLN A 94 4.32 -6.77 -8.57
CA GLN A 94 4.53 -5.37 -8.22
C GLN A 94 5.99 -4.91 -8.40
N ILE A 95 6.97 -5.78 -8.16
CA ILE A 95 8.39 -5.50 -8.42
C ILE A 95 8.63 -5.40 -9.93
N GLU A 96 8.11 -6.35 -10.71
CA GLU A 96 8.28 -6.36 -12.16
C GLU A 96 7.60 -5.16 -12.82
N ALA A 97 6.39 -4.78 -12.39
CA ALA A 97 5.72 -3.57 -12.87
C ALA A 97 6.56 -2.31 -12.62
N ASN A 98 7.15 -2.18 -11.44
CA ASN A 98 8.02 -1.05 -11.12
C ASN A 98 9.30 -1.03 -11.98
N LYS A 99 9.89 -2.20 -12.26
CA LYS A 99 11.06 -2.31 -13.16
C LYS A 99 10.72 -1.97 -14.60
N GLN A 100 9.53 -2.31 -15.08
CA GLN A 100 9.07 -1.91 -16.43
C GLN A 100 9.03 -0.38 -16.58
N VAL A 101 8.44 0.32 -15.61
CA VAL A 101 8.41 1.80 -15.61
C VAL A 101 9.83 2.38 -15.57
N GLN A 102 10.71 1.87 -14.69
CA GLN A 102 12.11 2.32 -14.64
C GLN A 102 12.81 2.17 -16.00
N ARG A 103 12.65 1.03 -16.69
CA ARG A 103 13.25 0.80 -18.01
C ARG A 103 12.67 1.74 -19.08
N GLY A 104 11.36 1.96 -19.07
CA GLY A 104 10.71 2.91 -19.97
C GLY A 104 11.24 4.34 -19.78
N LEU A 105 11.37 4.78 -18.52
CA LEU A 105 11.95 6.08 -18.19
C LEU A 105 13.41 6.19 -18.62
N TYR A 106 14.22 5.14 -18.42
CA TYR A 106 15.62 5.14 -18.84
C TYR A 106 15.72 5.30 -20.36
N ALA A 107 14.96 4.51 -21.11
CA ALA A 107 14.93 4.62 -22.58
C ALA A 107 14.50 6.02 -23.03
N ARG A 108 13.50 6.62 -22.36
CA ARG A 108 13.06 8.00 -22.64
C ARG A 108 14.16 9.02 -22.38
N TRP A 109 14.85 8.94 -21.24
CA TRP A 109 15.93 9.84 -20.84
C TRP A 109 17.22 9.67 -21.63
N ASP A 110 17.47 8.47 -22.16
CA ASP A 110 18.54 8.20 -23.11
C ASP A 110 18.24 8.90 -24.45
N ALA A 111 17.01 8.77 -24.95
CA ALA A 111 16.58 9.40 -26.20
C ALA A 111 16.39 10.93 -26.09
N HIS A 112 16.00 11.43 -24.91
CA HIS A 112 15.72 12.85 -24.65
C HIS A 112 16.50 13.36 -23.44
N PRO A 113 17.80 13.69 -23.60
CA PRO A 113 18.65 14.10 -22.48
C PRO A 113 18.14 15.31 -21.69
N GLY A 114 17.35 16.20 -22.33
CA GLY A 114 16.75 17.35 -21.66
C GLY A 114 15.62 17.00 -20.67
N GLU A 115 15.11 15.78 -20.70
CA GLU A 115 14.07 15.28 -19.79
C GLU A 115 14.63 14.51 -18.60
N ARG A 116 15.96 14.36 -18.53
CA ARG A 116 16.64 13.67 -17.43
C ARG A 116 16.35 14.37 -16.11
N PRO A 117 16.16 13.60 -15.01
CA PRO A 117 15.97 14.18 -13.70
C PRO A 117 17.23 14.94 -13.28
N THR A 118 17.04 16.18 -12.81
CA THR A 118 18.11 17.03 -12.28
C THR A 118 18.41 16.73 -10.80
N GLU A 119 17.47 16.11 -10.11
CA GLU A 119 17.55 15.75 -8.70
C GLU A 119 17.43 14.23 -8.52
N ARG A 120 17.98 13.73 -7.41
CA ARG A 120 18.00 12.31 -7.07
C ARG A 120 17.44 12.12 -5.67
N PRO A 121 16.22 11.59 -5.53
CA PRO A 121 15.64 11.29 -4.22
C PRO A 121 16.50 10.30 -3.43
N ASP A 122 16.58 10.46 -2.11
CA ASP A 122 17.20 9.48 -1.23
C ASP A 122 16.28 8.26 -1.10
N LEU A 123 16.64 7.15 -1.75
CA LEU A 123 15.85 5.92 -1.71
C LEU A 123 15.58 5.43 -0.28
N ALA A 124 16.52 5.63 0.64
CA ALA A 124 16.39 5.14 2.01
C ALA A 124 15.46 6.00 2.86
N LYS A 125 15.51 7.32 2.68
CA LYS A 125 14.76 8.28 3.51
C LYS A 125 13.42 8.68 2.94
N GLU A 126 13.27 8.68 1.62
CA GLU A 126 12.08 9.21 0.95
C GLU A 126 11.20 8.09 0.37
N VAL A 127 11.80 7.14 -0.34
CA VAL A 127 11.04 6.13 -1.10
C VAL A 127 10.71 4.89 -0.27
N ARG A 128 11.70 4.33 0.45
CA ARG A 128 11.52 3.09 1.23
C ARG A 128 10.44 3.19 2.31
N PRO A 129 10.31 4.29 3.08
CA PRO A 129 9.23 4.39 4.06
C PRO A 129 7.83 4.30 3.43
N ALA A 130 7.65 4.92 2.26
CA ALA A 130 6.39 4.83 1.51
C ALA A 130 6.14 3.39 1.01
N LEU A 131 7.14 2.72 0.45
CA LEU A 131 7.05 1.33 0.02
C LEU A 131 6.71 0.37 1.18
N ASP A 132 7.29 0.59 2.36
CA ASP A 132 7.04 -0.23 3.56
C ASP A 132 5.62 -0.05 4.10
N ARG A 133 5.11 1.19 4.10
CA ARG A 133 3.71 1.49 4.42
C ARG A 133 2.78 0.79 3.44
N ILE A 134 2.96 1.01 2.14
CA ILE A 134 2.13 0.40 1.08
C ILE A 134 2.16 -1.12 1.17
N THR A 135 3.32 -1.72 1.47
CA THR A 135 3.44 -3.18 1.63
C THR A 135 2.53 -3.70 2.74
N THR A 136 2.51 -3.02 3.89
CA THR A 136 1.67 -3.39 5.03
C THR A 136 0.18 -3.23 4.72
N GLU A 137 -0.19 -2.11 4.12
CA GLU A 137 -1.57 -1.81 3.73
C GLU A 137 -2.07 -2.78 2.65
N LEU A 138 -1.25 -3.09 1.65
CA LEU A 138 -1.60 -3.99 0.56
C LEU A 138 -1.81 -5.42 1.07
N LEU A 139 -0.96 -5.93 1.96
CA LEU A 139 -1.19 -7.23 2.61
C LEU A 139 -2.51 -7.25 3.40
N THR A 140 -2.82 -6.19 4.11
CA THR A 140 -4.09 -6.06 4.85
C THR A 140 -5.28 -6.06 3.89
N ALA A 141 -5.20 -5.32 2.78
CA ALA A 141 -6.23 -5.27 1.75
C ALA A 141 -6.42 -6.63 1.05
N LEU A 142 -5.32 -7.34 0.74
CA LEU A 142 -5.34 -8.68 0.15
C LEU A 142 -6.06 -9.69 1.04
N ARG A 143 -5.86 -9.61 2.36
CA ARG A 143 -6.60 -10.40 3.36
C ARG A 143 -8.09 -10.04 3.37
N ALA A 144 -8.42 -8.75 3.49
CA ALA A 144 -9.81 -8.29 3.56
C ALA A 144 -10.61 -8.63 2.29
N ALA A 145 -9.95 -8.62 1.13
CA ALA A 145 -10.58 -8.90 -0.16
C ALA A 145 -10.81 -10.39 -0.45
N ALA A 146 -10.49 -11.32 0.47
CA ALA A 146 -10.57 -12.77 0.21
C ALA A 146 -11.91 -13.23 -0.41
N PRO A 147 -13.10 -12.83 0.09
CA PRO A 147 -14.38 -13.22 -0.52
C PRO A 147 -14.58 -12.65 -1.94
N ALA A 148 -14.05 -11.45 -2.19
CA ALA A 148 -14.15 -10.82 -3.51
C ALA A 148 -13.21 -11.48 -4.52
N ARG A 149 -12.02 -11.91 -4.09
CA ARG A 149 -11.01 -12.58 -4.93
C ARG A 149 -11.45 -13.97 -5.41
N THR A 150 -12.33 -14.64 -4.67
CA THR A 150 -12.87 -15.95 -5.05
C THR A 150 -14.21 -15.87 -5.78
N SER A 151 -14.76 -14.67 -5.98
CA SER A 151 -16.01 -14.46 -6.71
C SER A 151 -15.79 -14.54 -8.23
N PRO A 152 -16.75 -15.05 -9.02
CA PRO A 152 -16.69 -14.98 -10.49
C PRO A 152 -16.53 -13.56 -11.04
N SER A 153 -16.95 -12.55 -10.28
CA SER A 153 -16.84 -11.13 -10.65
C SER A 153 -15.47 -10.50 -10.37
N CYS A 154 -14.51 -11.26 -9.82
CA CYS A 154 -13.19 -10.74 -9.43
C CYS A 154 -12.46 -10.06 -10.60
N GLY A 155 -12.28 -10.76 -11.73
CA GLY A 155 -11.52 -10.24 -12.88
C GLY A 155 -12.07 -8.91 -13.41
N PRO A 156 -13.35 -8.84 -13.81
CA PRO A 156 -13.96 -7.60 -14.29
C PRO A 156 -13.91 -6.46 -13.26
N ARG A 157 -14.16 -6.75 -11.97
CA ARG A 157 -14.13 -5.72 -10.91
C ARG A 157 -12.73 -5.22 -10.61
N LEU A 158 -11.74 -6.11 -10.59
CA LEU A 158 -10.34 -5.73 -10.40
C LEU A 158 -9.84 -4.91 -11.58
N THR A 159 -10.26 -5.24 -12.81
CA THR A 159 -9.93 -4.46 -14.01
C THR A 159 -10.51 -3.06 -13.93
N ALA A 160 -11.81 -2.93 -13.60
CA ALA A 160 -12.44 -1.63 -13.42
C ALA A 160 -11.77 -0.80 -12.31
N ALA A 161 -11.41 -1.45 -11.20
CA ALA A 161 -10.67 -0.82 -10.12
C ALA A 161 -9.27 -0.35 -10.54
N ALA A 162 -8.54 -1.16 -11.31
CA ALA A 162 -7.22 -0.81 -11.84
C ALA A 162 -7.28 0.39 -12.80
N VAL A 163 -8.26 0.40 -13.72
CA VAL A 163 -8.50 1.55 -14.61
C VAL A 163 -8.86 2.79 -13.81
N GLY A 164 -9.77 2.66 -12.83
CA GLY A 164 -10.15 3.76 -11.94
C GLY A 164 -8.98 4.32 -11.12
N ALA A 165 -8.03 3.47 -10.72
CA ALA A 165 -6.82 3.89 -10.02
C ALA A 165 -5.80 4.56 -10.95
N ALA A 166 -5.68 4.10 -12.20
CA ALA A 166 -4.70 4.58 -13.16
C ALA A 166 -5.07 5.95 -13.78
N LEU A 167 -6.35 6.17 -14.11
CA LEU A 167 -6.79 7.37 -14.85
C LEU A 167 -6.46 8.70 -14.13
N PRO A 168 -6.76 8.89 -12.84
CA PRO A 168 -6.47 10.15 -12.14
C PRO A 168 -4.97 10.43 -12.00
N ARG A 169 -4.14 9.39 -12.10
CA ARG A 169 -2.67 9.45 -11.97
C ARG A 169 -1.98 9.77 -13.29
N GLY A 170 -2.72 9.82 -14.39
CA GLY A 170 -2.16 10.09 -15.71
C GLY A 170 -1.22 9.00 -16.21
N PHE A 171 -1.42 7.74 -15.77
CA PHE A 171 -0.64 6.62 -16.27
C PHE A 171 -0.82 6.48 -17.79
N GLY A 172 0.27 6.76 -18.51
CA GLY A 172 0.34 6.59 -19.96
C GLY A 172 0.45 5.12 -20.35
N PRO A 173 0.31 4.80 -21.65
CA PRO A 173 0.36 3.44 -22.17
C PRO A 173 1.79 2.89 -22.30
N LEU A 174 2.69 3.23 -21.36
CA LEU A 174 4.10 2.79 -21.36
C LEU A 174 4.25 1.30 -21.72
#